data_AF-A0ABF7R8V9-F1
#
_entry.id   AF-A0ABF7R8V9-F1
#
_cell.length_a   1.000
_cell.length_b   1.000
_cell.length_c   1.000
_cell.angle_alpha   90.00
_cell.angle_beta   90.00
_cell.angle_gamma   90.00
#
_symmetry.space_group_name_H-M   'P 1'
#
loop_
_entity.id
_entity.type
_entity.pdbx_description
1 polymer ?
#
loop_
_entity_poly.entity_id
_entity_poly.type
_entity_poly.pdbx_seq_one_letter_code
_entity_poly.pdbx_strand_id
1 'polypeptide(L)'
;MRARLPHNTAMTVSSHAMTSPIASDAAPTPIRTVPIAAIATAPGRGGIGVVRVSGPDVRAVMQAVCGRLLQPRQAAYLPFLDADGHAIDRGIALWFPAPHSYTGEDVLELQGHGGPVVMQLLLSRCLQAGREIGVRVAEPGEFTRRPFLNDKMDLGPGRGRRRPDRGRHRGPRAFGAPLAGRSVFASGACAG
;
A
#
# COMPACT_ATOMS: atom_id res chain seq x y z
N MET A 1 59.60 45.31 53.49
CA MET A 1 58.13 45.36 53.48
C MET A 1 57.59 43.94 53.28
N ARG A 2 56.84 43.46 54.28
CA ARG A 2 56.05 42.21 54.26
C ARG A 2 54.81 42.40 53.37
N ALA A 3 54.32 41.32 52.74
CA ALA A 3 52.89 40.97 52.64
C ALA A 3 52.75 39.71 51.74
N ARG A 4 52.48 38.54 52.34
CA ARG A 4 51.15 37.92 52.54
C ARG A 4 50.58 37.28 51.26
N LEU A 5 50.54 35.95 51.28
CA LEU A 5 49.56 35.14 50.54
C LEU A 5 48.13 35.55 50.93
N PRO A 6 47.14 35.25 50.08
CA PRO A 6 46.08 34.37 50.59
C PRO A 6 45.65 33.28 49.60
N HIS A 7 45.21 32.18 50.22
CA HIS A 7 44.39 31.12 49.64
C HIS A 7 43.00 31.65 49.26
N ASN A 8 42.35 31.08 48.23
CA ASN A 8 40.94 30.72 48.33
C ASN A 8 40.48 29.70 47.27
N THR A 9 40.13 28.51 47.76
CA THR A 9 38.82 27.83 47.61
C THR A 9 38.10 27.88 46.26
N ALA A 10 37.91 26.72 45.62
CA ALA A 10 36.61 26.02 45.56
C ALA A 10 36.71 24.74 44.72
N MET A 11 36.36 23.59 45.32
CA MET A 11 35.85 22.44 44.57
C MET A 11 34.55 22.84 43.88
N THR A 12 34.38 22.49 42.61
CA THR A 12 33.05 22.16 42.07
C THR A 12 33.20 21.07 41.03
N VAL A 13 32.76 19.87 41.40
CA VAL A 13 32.37 18.80 40.48
C VAL A 13 31.23 19.33 39.61
N SER A 14 31.42 19.33 38.29
CA SER A 14 30.30 19.37 37.35
C SER A 14 30.46 18.23 36.36
N SER A 15 29.98 17.07 36.83
CA SER A 15 29.40 16.04 35.99
C SER A 15 28.28 16.64 35.16
N HIS A 16 28.41 16.74 33.84
CA HIS A 16 27.25 16.77 32.94
C HIS A 16 27.59 15.97 31.68
N ALA A 17 27.17 14.71 31.77
CA ALA A 17 26.64 13.84 30.72
C ALA A 17 27.12 14.08 29.28
N MET A 18 27.91 13.10 28.82
CA MET A 18 27.76 12.58 27.46
C MET A 18 26.29 12.18 27.24
N THR A 19 25.53 13.02 26.55
CA THR A 19 24.26 12.60 25.96
C THR A 19 24.51 12.44 24.47
N SER A 20 24.64 11.17 24.08
CA SER A 20 24.56 10.69 22.71
C SER A 20 23.36 11.32 22.00
N PRO A 21 23.46 11.68 20.71
CA PRO A 21 22.25 11.96 19.95
C PRO A 21 21.47 10.65 19.85
N ILE A 22 20.36 10.62 20.58
CA ILE A 22 19.21 9.73 20.40
C ILE A 22 19.00 9.54 18.90
N ALA A 23 19.13 8.29 18.46
CA ALA A 23 18.81 7.87 17.12
C ALA A 23 17.44 8.44 16.75
N SER A 24 17.43 9.31 15.75
CA SER A 24 16.20 9.78 15.12
C SER A 24 15.37 8.56 14.74
N ASP A 25 14.09 8.62 15.08
CA ASP A 25 13.00 7.75 14.61
C ASP A 25 12.88 7.86 13.08
N ALA A 26 13.90 7.39 12.38
CA ALA A 26 13.89 7.20 10.96
C ALA A 26 13.05 5.95 10.73
N ALA A 27 11.81 6.15 10.28
CA ALA A 27 11.01 5.09 9.68
C ALA A 27 11.93 4.23 8.80
N PRO A 28 11.83 2.88 8.87
CA PRO A 28 12.75 1.99 8.17
C PRO A 28 12.83 2.43 6.71
N THR A 29 14.05 2.73 6.25
CA THR A 29 14.28 3.09 4.85
C THR A 29 13.77 1.91 4.03
N PRO A 30 12.71 2.07 3.20
CA PRO A 30 12.17 0.94 2.48
C PRO A 30 13.30 0.34 1.65
N ILE A 31 13.46 -0.99 1.73
CA ILE A 31 14.31 -1.72 0.80
C ILE A 31 13.97 -1.18 -0.58
N ARG A 32 14.95 -0.67 -1.33
CA ARG A 32 14.72 -0.07 -2.66
C ARG A 32 14.31 -1.18 -3.63
N THR A 33 13.06 -1.59 -3.55
CA THR A 33 12.46 -2.56 -4.45
C THR A 33 12.21 -1.90 -5.79
N VAL A 34 12.59 -2.58 -6.86
CA VAL A 34 12.26 -2.14 -8.22
C VAL A 34 10.72 -2.03 -8.35
N PRO A 35 10.18 -0.95 -8.92
CA PRO A 35 8.74 -0.81 -9.14
C PRO A 35 8.15 -1.95 -9.98
N ILE A 36 6.93 -2.37 -9.63
CA ILE A 36 6.20 -3.42 -10.32
C ILE A 36 4.83 -2.95 -10.80
N ALA A 37 4.37 -3.52 -11.91
CA ALA A 37 3.04 -3.31 -12.45
C ALA A 37 2.36 -4.65 -12.79
N ALA A 38 1.04 -4.74 -12.60
CA ALA A 38 0.24 -5.85 -13.11
C ALA A 38 -1.23 -5.46 -13.28
N ILE A 39 -1.95 -6.26 -14.07
CA ILE A 39 -3.41 -6.31 -14.05
C ILE A 39 -3.82 -7.02 -12.76
N ALA A 40 -4.55 -6.32 -11.88
CA ALA A 40 -4.93 -6.76 -10.55
C ALA A 40 -6.34 -7.38 -10.47
N THR A 41 -7.02 -7.52 -11.62
CA THR A 41 -8.32 -8.20 -11.76
C THR A 41 -8.16 -9.55 -12.44
N ALA A 42 -9.15 -10.43 -12.24
CA ALA A 42 -9.19 -11.73 -12.92
C ALA A 42 -9.15 -11.56 -14.45
N PRO A 43 -8.50 -12.49 -15.19
CA PRO A 43 -8.49 -12.44 -16.65
C PRO A 43 -9.90 -12.68 -17.19
N GLY A 44 -10.20 -12.08 -18.34
CA GLY A 44 -11.49 -12.21 -19.01
C GLY A 44 -12.13 -10.85 -19.30
N ARG A 45 -13.42 -10.88 -19.64
CA ARG A 45 -14.22 -9.67 -19.84
C ARG A 45 -14.94 -9.33 -18.53
N GLY A 46 -14.60 -8.19 -17.95
CA GLY A 46 -15.31 -7.62 -16.81
C GLY A 46 -15.80 -6.20 -17.14
N GLY A 47 -16.73 -5.67 -16.34
CA GLY A 47 -17.11 -4.25 -16.47
C GLY A 47 -15.94 -3.33 -16.15
N ILE A 48 -15.19 -3.64 -15.09
CA ILE A 48 -14.03 -2.87 -14.62
C ILE A 48 -12.80 -3.78 -14.56
N GLY A 49 -11.68 -3.26 -15.02
CA GLY A 49 -10.35 -3.85 -14.86
C GLY A 49 -9.44 -2.88 -14.12
N VAL A 50 -8.48 -3.42 -13.36
CA VAL A 50 -7.55 -2.61 -12.57
C VAL A 50 -6.11 -2.91 -13.00
N VAL A 51 -5.34 -1.88 -13.34
CA VAL A 51 -3.88 -1.95 -13.42
C VAL A 51 -3.31 -1.30 -12.17
N ARG A 52 -2.45 -2.03 -11.45
CA ARG A 52 -1.79 -1.56 -10.24
C ARG A 52 -0.30 -1.42 -10.48
N VAL A 53 0.28 -0.30 -10.05
CA VAL A 53 1.72 -0.04 -10.02
C VAL A 53 2.16 0.21 -8.59
N SER A 54 3.24 -0.41 -8.12
CA SER A 54 3.78 -0.21 -6.78
C SER A 54 5.29 -0.14 -6.76
N GLY A 55 5.85 0.81 -6.02
CA GLY A 55 7.30 0.95 -5.82
C GLY A 55 7.70 2.42 -5.57
N PRO A 56 9.00 2.72 -5.59
CA PRO A 56 9.47 4.11 -5.54
C PRO A 56 9.09 4.89 -6.81
N ASP A 57 8.94 6.20 -6.67
CA ASP A 57 8.81 7.17 -7.78
C ASP A 57 7.68 6.90 -8.79
N VAL A 58 6.58 6.28 -8.33
CA VAL A 58 5.36 6.06 -9.14
C VAL A 58 4.76 7.38 -9.67
N ARG A 59 5.17 8.52 -9.12
CA ARG A 59 4.80 9.86 -9.60
C ARG A 59 5.12 10.09 -11.09
N ALA A 60 6.22 9.54 -11.59
CA ALA A 60 6.58 9.66 -13.01
C ALA A 60 5.55 8.93 -13.90
N VAL A 61 5.19 7.70 -13.52
CA VAL A 61 4.14 6.91 -14.19
C VAL A 61 2.79 7.63 -14.09
N MET A 62 2.46 8.17 -12.91
CA MET A 62 1.23 8.92 -12.69
C MET A 62 1.14 10.15 -13.59
N GLN A 63 2.20 10.96 -13.68
CA GLN A 63 2.23 12.14 -14.54
C GLN A 63 2.09 11.75 -16.02
N ALA A 64 2.79 10.71 -16.46
CA ALA A 64 2.79 10.26 -17.85
C ALA A 64 1.45 9.64 -18.28
N VAL A 65 0.82 8.84 -17.42
CA VAL A 65 -0.42 8.12 -17.75
C VAL A 65 -1.67 8.95 -17.43
N CYS A 66 -1.68 9.71 -16.35
CA CYS A 66 -2.86 10.50 -15.95
C CYS A 66 -2.80 11.96 -16.43
N GLY A 67 -1.68 12.39 -17.02
CA GLY A 67 -1.43 13.79 -17.42
C GLY A 67 -1.24 14.77 -16.27
N ARG A 68 -1.33 14.30 -15.02
CA ARG A 68 -1.20 15.10 -13.80
C ARG A 68 -0.87 14.24 -12.60
N LEU A 69 -0.33 14.86 -11.55
CA LEU A 69 -0.22 14.24 -10.24
C LEU A 69 -1.60 14.18 -9.56
N LEU A 70 -1.89 13.06 -8.91
CA LEU A 70 -3.13 12.84 -8.18
C LEU A 70 -2.99 13.31 -6.73
N GLN A 71 -4.13 13.64 -6.12
CA GLN A 71 -4.18 13.87 -4.68
C GLN A 71 -4.18 12.52 -3.95
N PRO A 72 -3.46 12.38 -2.82
CA PRO A 72 -3.47 11.16 -2.01
C PRO A 72 -4.89 10.71 -1.67
N ARG A 73 -5.21 9.45 -1.96
CA ARG A 73 -6.48 8.77 -1.60
C ARG A 73 -7.75 9.44 -2.14
N GLN A 74 -7.63 10.28 -3.16
CA GLN A 74 -8.79 10.87 -3.83
C GLN A 74 -8.95 10.21 -5.19
N ALA A 75 -10.16 9.72 -5.44
CA ALA A 75 -10.53 9.18 -6.75
C ALA A 75 -10.61 10.31 -7.77
N ALA A 76 -9.86 10.18 -8.86
CA ALA A 76 -9.88 11.13 -9.96
C ALA A 76 -10.39 10.45 -11.22
N TYR A 77 -11.50 10.94 -11.78
CA TYR A 77 -11.98 10.51 -13.09
C TYR A 77 -11.27 11.30 -14.19
N LEU A 78 -10.52 10.63 -15.06
CA LEU A 78 -9.67 11.25 -16.08
C LEU A 78 -9.34 10.29 -17.24
N PRO A 79 -8.88 10.79 -18.40
CA PRO A 79 -8.35 9.93 -19.46
C PRO A 79 -6.97 9.37 -19.10
N PHE A 80 -6.72 8.11 -19.41
CA PHE A 80 -5.41 7.50 -19.38
C PHE A 80 -4.73 7.68 -20.74
N LEU A 81 -3.55 8.29 -20.76
CA LEU A 81 -2.89 8.75 -21.97
C LEU A 81 -1.83 7.75 -22.46
N ASP A 82 -1.73 7.58 -23.77
CA ASP A 82 -0.62 6.89 -24.41
C ASP A 82 0.66 7.76 -24.44
N ALA A 83 1.65 7.38 -25.25
CA ALA A 83 2.90 8.13 -25.38
C ALA A 83 2.74 9.42 -26.21
N ASP A 84 1.76 9.43 -27.13
CA ASP A 84 1.47 10.56 -28.03
C ASP A 84 0.45 11.55 -27.42
N GLY A 85 -0.15 11.18 -26.29
CA GLY A 85 -1.14 11.98 -25.57
C GLY A 85 -2.60 11.66 -25.93
N HIS A 86 -2.86 10.60 -26.70
CA HIS A 86 -4.22 10.14 -26.97
C HIS A 86 -4.75 9.31 -25.80
N ALA A 87 -6.07 9.33 -25.61
CA ALA A 87 -6.72 8.55 -24.56
C ALA A 87 -6.77 7.06 -24.95
N ILE A 88 -6.12 6.21 -24.15
CA ILE A 88 -6.26 4.75 -24.18
C ILE A 88 -7.65 4.36 -23.66
N ASP A 89 -8.05 4.97 -22.55
CA ASP A 89 -9.33 4.75 -21.87
C ASP A 89 -9.65 5.93 -20.96
N ARG A 90 -10.86 5.97 -20.40
CA ARG A 90 -11.26 6.94 -19.38
C ARG A 90 -11.79 6.22 -18.16
N GLY A 91 -11.18 6.51 -17.01
CA GLY A 91 -11.40 5.71 -15.81
C GLY A 91 -11.10 6.47 -14.52
N ILE A 92 -11.08 5.74 -13.42
CA ILE A 92 -10.76 6.26 -12.09
C ILE A 92 -9.31 5.94 -11.78
N ALA A 93 -8.53 6.95 -11.42
CA ALA A 93 -7.19 6.76 -10.86
C ALA A 93 -7.18 7.06 -9.36
N LEU A 94 -6.42 6.26 -8.60
CA LEU A 94 -6.15 6.50 -7.19
C LEU A 94 -4.65 6.38 -6.91
N TRP A 95 -4.13 7.25 -6.06
CA TRP A 95 -2.78 7.17 -5.54
C TRP A 95 -2.78 7.00 -4.03
N PHE A 96 -2.05 5.99 -3.55
CA PHE A 96 -1.84 5.71 -2.14
C PHE A 96 -0.35 5.91 -1.82
N PRO A 97 0.02 7.01 -1.13
CA PRO A 97 1.39 7.21 -0.75
C PRO A 97 1.85 6.21 0.32
N ALA A 98 3.14 5.87 0.28
CA ALA A 98 3.82 5.20 1.39
C ALA A 98 3.73 6.03 2.69
N PRO A 99 3.78 5.40 3.89
CA PRO A 99 3.76 3.96 4.10
C PRO A 99 2.34 3.37 4.07
N HIS A 100 1.30 4.18 3.88
CA HIS A 100 -0.08 3.78 4.17
C HIS A 100 -0.81 3.14 2.97
N SER A 101 -0.13 2.28 2.21
CA SER A 101 -0.69 1.56 1.07
C SER A 101 -0.82 0.06 1.32
N TYR A 102 -1.33 -0.69 0.33
CA TYR A 102 -1.43 -2.15 0.36
C TYR A 102 -0.05 -2.81 0.49
N THR A 103 0.97 -2.31 -0.21
CA THR A 103 2.33 -2.87 -0.20
C THR A 103 3.25 -2.23 0.83
N GLY A 104 2.86 -1.09 1.40
CA GLY A 104 3.75 -0.23 2.19
C GLY A 104 4.56 0.77 1.35
N GLU A 105 4.55 0.64 0.03
CA GLU A 105 5.23 1.55 -0.93
C GLU A 105 4.23 2.55 -1.54
N ASP A 106 4.66 3.45 -2.42
CA ASP A 106 3.69 4.20 -3.22
C ASP A 106 2.94 3.22 -4.14
N VAL A 107 1.62 3.40 -4.25
CA VAL A 107 0.75 2.58 -5.10
C VAL A 107 -0.12 3.48 -5.96
N LEU A 108 -0.12 3.25 -7.27
CA LEU A 108 -1.06 3.83 -8.22
C LEU A 108 -2.02 2.73 -8.70
N GLU A 109 -3.31 3.02 -8.67
CA GLU A 109 -4.36 2.16 -9.22
C GLU A 109 -5.07 2.88 -10.35
N LEU A 110 -5.17 2.22 -11.51
CA LEU A 110 -5.88 2.68 -12.69
C LEU A 110 -7.04 1.74 -12.95
N GLN A 111 -8.27 2.23 -12.76
CA GLN A 111 -9.50 1.46 -12.94
C GLN A 111 -10.17 1.92 -14.24
N GLY A 112 -10.18 1.05 -15.24
CA GLY A 112 -10.77 1.31 -16.56
C GLY A 112 -11.75 0.23 -16.96
N HIS A 113 -12.17 0.23 -18.22
CA HIS A 113 -13.00 -0.82 -18.80
C HIS A 113 -12.29 -2.17 -18.74
N GLY A 114 -12.96 -3.19 -18.20
CA GLY A 114 -12.38 -4.53 -18.00
C GLY A 114 -12.21 -5.36 -19.27
N GLY A 115 -12.04 -4.72 -20.43
CA GLY A 115 -11.69 -5.38 -21.68
C GLY A 115 -10.22 -5.77 -21.69
N PRO A 116 -9.87 -7.00 -22.12
CA PRO A 116 -8.50 -7.49 -22.09
C PRO A 116 -7.53 -6.61 -22.89
N VAL A 117 -7.98 -6.07 -24.03
CA VAL A 117 -7.15 -5.16 -24.87
C VAL A 117 -6.80 -3.88 -24.13
N VAL A 118 -7.79 -3.22 -23.52
CA VAL A 118 -7.59 -1.97 -22.77
C VAL A 118 -6.64 -2.20 -21.59
N MET A 119 -6.85 -3.28 -20.84
CA MET A 119 -5.99 -3.62 -19.70
C MET A 119 -4.53 -3.88 -20.10
N GLN A 120 -4.31 -4.55 -21.23
CA GLN A 120 -2.96 -4.78 -21.75
C GLN A 120 -2.30 -3.50 -22.27
N LEU A 121 -3.06 -2.61 -22.93
CA LEU A 121 -2.57 -1.30 -23.34
C LEU A 121 -2.15 -0.44 -22.14
N LEU A 122 -2.98 -0.39 -21.09
CA LEU A 122 -2.66 0.34 -19.87
C LEU A 122 -1.44 -0.23 -19.15
N LEU A 123 -1.34 -1.55 -19.01
CA LEU A 123 -0.15 -2.19 -18.42
C LEU A 123 1.11 -1.87 -19.24
N SER A 124 1.05 -2.01 -20.56
CA SER A 124 2.16 -1.71 -21.46
C SER A 124 2.59 -0.25 -21.34
N ARG A 125 1.62 0.66 -21.26
CA ARG A 125 1.87 2.09 -21.09
C ARG A 125 2.54 2.41 -19.75
N CYS A 126 2.13 1.76 -18.66
CA CYS A 126 2.78 1.90 -17.35
C CYS A 126 4.24 1.42 -17.38
N LEU A 127 4.50 0.28 -18.02
CA LEU A 127 5.86 -0.24 -18.20
C LEU A 127 6.73 0.72 -19.03
N GLN A 128 6.16 1.29 -20.09
CA GLN A 128 6.86 2.24 -20.95
C GLN A 128 7.14 3.57 -20.23
N ALA A 129 6.17 4.10 -19.49
CA ALA A 129 6.32 5.31 -18.66
C ALA A 129 7.41 5.15 -17.59
N GLY A 130 7.50 3.95 -17.04
CA GLY A 130 8.38 3.64 -15.93
C GLY A 130 9.73 3.05 -16.31
N ARG A 131 10.12 3.07 -17.60
CA ARG A 131 11.40 2.49 -18.05
C ARG A 131 12.60 3.06 -17.31
N GLU A 132 12.61 4.37 -17.07
CA GLU A 132 13.72 5.07 -16.40
C GLU A 132 13.89 4.65 -14.94
N ILE A 133 12.79 4.33 -14.26
CA ILE A 133 12.78 3.83 -12.87
C ILE A 133 12.78 2.30 -12.80
N GLY A 134 12.86 1.62 -13.94
CA GLY A 134 12.93 0.16 -14.04
C GLY A 134 11.62 -0.58 -13.76
N VAL A 135 10.44 0.01 -13.99
CA VAL A 135 9.17 -0.70 -13.79
C VAL A 135 9.18 -2.01 -14.59
N ARG A 136 8.89 -3.10 -13.90
CA ARG A 136 8.72 -4.43 -14.52
C ARG A 136 7.35 -5.01 -14.22
N VAL A 137 7.00 -6.09 -14.93
CA VAL A 137 5.81 -6.87 -14.59
C VAL A 137 6.03 -7.55 -13.22
N ALA A 138 5.01 -7.54 -12.37
CA ALA A 138 5.03 -8.23 -11.10
C ALA A 138 5.03 -9.75 -11.28
N GLU A 139 5.74 -10.46 -10.40
CA GLU A 139 5.60 -11.90 -10.30
C GLU A 139 4.25 -12.28 -9.67
N PRO A 140 3.76 -13.52 -9.90
CA PRO A 140 2.58 -14.04 -9.19
C PRO A 140 2.71 -13.85 -7.68
N GLY A 141 1.67 -13.27 -7.07
CA GLY A 141 1.59 -13.01 -5.62
C GLY A 141 2.58 -11.96 -5.08
N GLU A 142 3.38 -11.28 -5.91
CA GLU A 142 4.41 -10.34 -5.44
C GLU A 142 3.80 -9.16 -4.66
N PHE A 143 2.68 -8.61 -5.13
CA PHE A 143 1.97 -7.54 -4.42
C PHE A 143 1.54 -7.93 -3.00
N THR A 144 1.26 -9.21 -2.73
CA THR A 144 0.90 -9.71 -1.40
C THR A 144 2.14 -10.06 -0.56
N ARG A 145 3.24 -10.45 -1.21
CA ARG A 145 4.54 -10.75 -0.56
C ARG A 145 5.26 -9.49 -0.07
N ARG A 146 5.22 -8.38 -0.80
CA ARG A 146 5.88 -7.12 -0.41
C ARG A 146 5.47 -6.56 0.95
N PRO A 147 4.18 -6.45 1.30
CA PRO A 147 3.79 -6.00 2.62
C PRO A 147 4.23 -6.93 3.76
N PHE A 148 4.45 -8.22 3.50
CA PHE A 148 5.10 -9.09 4.49
C PHE A 148 6.56 -8.69 4.74
N LEU A 149 7.29 -8.29 3.70
CA LEU A 149 8.69 -7.82 3.79
C LEU A 149 8.82 -6.39 4.36
N ASN A 150 7.77 -5.58 4.25
CA ASN A 150 7.72 -4.20 4.73
C ASN A 150 7.11 -4.07 6.14
N ASP A 151 7.15 -5.15 6.95
CA ASP A 151 6.60 -5.23 8.31
C ASP A 151 5.11 -4.82 8.42
N LYS A 152 4.36 -4.91 7.31
CA LYS A 152 2.94 -4.53 7.23
C LYS A 152 1.98 -5.68 7.57
N MET A 153 2.42 -6.93 7.47
CA MET A 153 1.60 -8.11 7.77
C MET A 153 2.43 -9.19 8.48
N ASP A 154 2.07 -9.49 9.73
CA ASP A 154 2.54 -10.66 10.46
C ASP A 154 1.72 -11.89 10.02
N LEU A 155 2.35 -12.84 9.31
CA LEU A 155 1.74 -14.11 8.91
C LEU A 155 2.23 -15.24 9.81
N GLY A 156 1.94 -15.16 11.10
CA GLY A 156 1.95 -16.34 11.97
C GLY A 156 0.71 -17.20 11.70
N PRO A 157 0.85 -18.49 11.28
CA PRO A 157 -0.29 -19.40 11.26
C PRO A 157 -0.66 -19.73 12.71
N GLY A 158 -1.62 -18.98 13.24
CA GLY A 158 -2.19 -19.24 14.55
C GLY A 158 -1.94 -18.13 15.57
N ARG A 159 -2.85 -17.15 15.55
CA ARG A 159 -3.68 -16.76 16.71
C ARG A 159 -4.50 -15.56 16.28
N GLY A 160 -5.79 -15.79 16.04
CA GLY A 160 -6.76 -14.70 16.14
C GLY A 160 -6.55 -14.02 17.48
N ARG A 161 -6.34 -12.71 17.47
CA ARG A 161 -6.28 -11.88 18.69
C ARG A 161 -7.65 -12.01 19.36
N ARG A 162 -7.82 -13.01 20.23
CA ARG A 162 -8.99 -13.13 21.09
C ARG A 162 -9.02 -11.87 21.93
N ARG A 163 -10.01 -11.01 21.70
CA ARG A 163 -10.34 -9.94 22.63
C ARG A 163 -10.61 -10.59 24.00
N PRO A 164 -10.04 -10.09 25.10
CA PRO A 164 -10.47 -10.52 26.42
C PRO A 164 -11.90 -10.02 26.64
N ASP A 165 -12.84 -10.97 26.71
CA ASP A 165 -14.18 -10.72 27.24
C ASP A 165 -14.05 -10.34 28.72
N ARG A 166 -14.37 -9.10 29.05
CA ARG A 166 -14.59 -8.65 30.42
C ARG A 166 -16.05 -8.23 30.56
N GLY A 167 -16.82 -9.09 31.20
CA GLY A 167 -17.83 -8.65 32.17
C GLY A 167 -19.28 -8.84 31.77
N ARG A 168 -19.80 -10.04 32.09
CA ARG A 168 -21.12 -10.33 32.66
C ARG A 168 -22.09 -9.13 32.81
N HIS A 169 -23.23 -9.23 32.12
CA HIS A 169 -24.53 -9.02 32.76
C HIS A 169 -25.45 -10.20 32.43
N ARG A 170 -25.98 -10.83 33.48
CA ARG A 170 -26.99 -11.91 33.43
C ARG A 170 -28.38 -11.29 33.26
N GLY A 171 -29.19 -11.85 32.37
CA GLY A 171 -30.63 -11.62 32.24
C GLY A 171 -31.24 -12.64 31.25
N PRO A 172 -32.50 -13.09 31.42
CA PRO A 172 -32.83 -14.52 31.31
C PRO A 172 -33.23 -15.03 29.91
N ARG A 173 -33.13 -16.37 29.81
CA ARG A 173 -33.39 -17.23 28.65
C ARG A 173 -34.85 -17.18 28.17
N ALA A 174 -35.06 -17.27 26.86
CA ALA A 174 -36.19 -17.98 26.26
C ALA A 174 -35.90 -18.43 24.81
N PHE A 175 -35.90 -19.75 24.64
CA PHE A 175 -36.48 -20.57 23.55
C PHE A 175 -36.51 -20.07 22.08
N GLY A 176 -35.96 -20.91 21.17
CA GLY A 176 -36.29 -20.91 19.74
C GLY A 176 -35.27 -21.67 18.87
N ALA A 177 -35.62 -22.88 18.45
CA ALA A 177 -34.80 -23.84 17.69
C ALA A 177 -34.58 -23.44 16.20
N PRO A 178 -33.67 -24.10 15.45
CA PRO A 178 -33.16 -23.64 14.16
C PRO A 178 -33.97 -24.17 12.96
N LEU A 179 -34.10 -23.37 11.91
CA LEU A 179 -34.49 -23.86 10.58
C LEU A 179 -33.33 -23.66 9.60
N ALA A 180 -32.82 -24.80 9.17
CA ALA A 180 -31.90 -24.96 8.05
C ALA A 180 -32.64 -24.70 6.73
N GLY A 181 -32.07 -23.85 5.87
CA GLY A 181 -32.46 -23.70 4.47
C GLY A 181 -31.29 -24.11 3.59
N ARG A 182 -31.37 -25.32 3.03
CA ARG A 182 -30.38 -25.90 2.10
C ARG A 182 -30.43 -25.20 0.75
N SER A 183 -29.23 -25.11 0.18
CA SER A 183 -28.91 -25.02 -1.25
C SER A 183 -29.83 -25.84 -2.15
N VAL A 184 -30.30 -25.22 -3.24
CA VAL A 184 -30.75 -25.92 -4.45
C VAL A 184 -29.83 -25.52 -5.61
N PHE A 185 -29.54 -26.54 -6.41
CA PHE A 185 -28.53 -26.66 -7.44
C PHE A 185 -28.71 -25.74 -8.65
N ALA A 186 -27.56 -25.42 -9.24
CA ALA A 186 -27.42 -25.12 -10.65
C ALA A 186 -27.63 -26.37 -11.51
N SER A 187 -28.42 -26.26 -12.57
CA SER A 187 -28.19 -26.95 -13.84
C SER A 187 -29.04 -26.29 -14.92
N GLY A 188 -28.39 -25.75 -15.95
CA GLY A 188 -29.03 -25.06 -17.06
C GLY A 188 -28.05 -24.93 -18.21
N ALA A 189 -27.71 -26.07 -18.80
CA ALA A 189 -27.02 -26.14 -20.08
C ALA A 189 -27.94 -25.57 -21.17
N CYS A 190 -27.50 -24.51 -21.84
CA CYS A 190 -28.07 -24.08 -23.11
C CYS A 190 -27.20 -24.66 -24.23
N ALA A 191 -27.77 -25.58 -24.98
CA ALA A 191 -27.31 -25.94 -26.32
C ALA A 191 -27.88 -24.92 -27.31
N GLY A 192 -27.04 -24.46 -28.23
CA GLY A 192 -27.33 -23.49 -29.28
C GLY A 192 -26.05 -22.97 -29.89
#